data_AF-J4C2L4-F1
#
_entry.id   AF-J4C2L4-F1
#
_cell.length_a   1.000
_cell.length_b   1.000
_cell.length_c   1.000
_cell.angle_alpha   90.00
_cell.angle_beta   90.00
_cell.angle_gamma   90.00
#
_symmetry.space_group_name_H-M   'P 1'
#
loop_
_entity.id
_entity.type
_entity.pdbx_description
1 polymer ?
#
loop_
_entity_poly.entity_id
_entity_poly.type
_entity_poly.pdbx_seq_one_letter_code
_entity_poly.pdbx_strand_id
1 'polypeptide(L)'
;MNPEHGSADEYTLPESNTHTHSKRNLNEFRDIDLNTPSSDGPVIPVLELDLHKNYGIKREPLKAKPDSTLRNPLISVVFSRQDTNTPTLSPLSRQHKSIIAIAFFLTFLSNCVGHLIREPLFTTKVNIQKSFGSTTLQLAYLDIAYLASYSIGQFITPIVFPRSHIVMFVCFCHLLLGICHFFLFLLNNLSGFVVIYGVTGFSCAILWLALYNDLHSWLPINYRMLLITFWCCAAELGLCFGIIMCAHVQTTTRWKVLFMITAAFNFLTFMLLFTCYIKPKPNSGDSEQLEVYVPREKLFDPVSISKENYRNIVSGIKRIWQQAPVEVDLLPTIEASELATSRSRAIRLCKYLGKKVGQFFRRTGKRVLFIVRVHLDVMKRVQYLTLYTVGYTSLKSARNCFAFWISFYLTTNLKYSIQYGIYATLVFQLGSCAGSLIAGMFSKLVLQNHHLTGCSISAVFSFLMLALVYFMDLGTIWKCFTYVFLVGLATNCTEMLITTRGLKALCDQSLSKFLCNTRIHSFLDEEEKDYSVSLGTTLSIANFLSVFQGYISIYIAHHSCAIAIIVCVSAFKLCFCSFGWNKMFLYLILMMFLSTGALGVPSRKEIERLKHPVL
;
A
#
# COMPACT_ATOMS: atom_id res chain seq x y z
N MET A 1 53.90 41.06 -20.26
CA MET A 1 53.46 42.13 -21.18
C MET A 1 51.96 42.01 -21.40
N ASN A 2 51.32 43.10 -21.80
CA ASN A 2 49.91 43.21 -22.22
C ASN A 2 49.84 43.10 -23.77
N PRO A 3 48.69 43.29 -24.45
CA PRO A 3 47.38 42.62 -24.33
C PRO A 3 46.85 42.21 -25.74
N GLU A 4 45.54 41.97 -25.90
CA GLU A 4 44.61 42.28 -27.06
C GLU A 4 43.40 41.31 -27.02
N HIS A 5 42.13 41.77 -26.99
CA HIS A 5 41.26 42.31 -28.06
C HIS A 5 40.72 41.24 -29.04
N GLY A 6 39.43 41.25 -29.43
CA GLY A 6 38.30 42.14 -29.08
C GLY A 6 36.96 41.68 -29.70
N SER A 7 35.93 42.54 -29.69
CA SER A 7 34.57 42.40 -30.30
C SER A 7 33.72 41.18 -29.84
N ALA A 8 32.47 41.27 -29.37
CA ALA A 8 31.33 42.19 -29.59
C ALA A 8 30.66 42.03 -30.97
N ASP A 9 29.42 41.52 -30.96
CA ASP A 9 28.49 41.51 -32.09
C ASP A 9 27.06 41.67 -31.55
N GLU A 10 26.21 42.38 -32.28
CA GLU A 10 24.90 42.88 -31.85
C GLU A 10 23.85 42.55 -32.92
N TYR A 11 22.77 41.85 -32.57
CA TYR A 11 21.65 41.63 -33.51
C TYR A 11 20.27 41.73 -32.86
N THR A 12 19.37 42.35 -33.60
CA THR A 12 18.05 42.84 -33.18
C THR A 12 16.93 41.83 -33.37
N LEU A 13 15.83 42.03 -32.64
CA LEU A 13 14.54 41.37 -32.86
C LEU A 13 13.50 42.44 -33.27
N PRO A 14 12.71 42.22 -34.33
CA PRO A 14 11.77 43.22 -34.84
C PRO A 14 10.39 43.18 -34.16
N GLU A 15 9.75 44.35 -34.05
CA GLU A 15 8.33 44.50 -33.71
C GLU A 15 7.43 44.65 -34.96
N SER A 16 6.11 44.39 -34.78
CA SER A 16 5.02 44.69 -35.74
C SER A 16 5.03 43.86 -37.05
N ASN A 17 3.96 43.64 -37.83
CA ASN A 17 2.50 43.87 -37.70
C ASN A 17 1.78 42.93 -38.74
N THR A 18 0.46 42.69 -38.84
CA THR A 18 -0.76 43.26 -38.24
C THR A 18 -1.92 42.20 -38.19
N HIS A 19 -3.06 42.57 -37.60
CA HIS A 19 -4.44 42.02 -37.71
C HIS A 19 -4.83 40.92 -38.73
N THR A 20 -5.75 40.04 -38.29
CA THR A 20 -7.09 39.91 -38.92
C THR A 20 -8.15 39.42 -37.92
N HIS A 21 -9.44 39.63 -38.21
CA HIS A 21 -10.55 39.40 -37.28
C HIS A 21 -11.09 37.96 -37.26
N SER A 22 -11.60 37.55 -36.10
CA SER A 22 -12.81 36.71 -36.05
C SER A 22 -13.61 36.99 -34.76
N LYS A 23 -14.81 37.58 -34.90
CA LYS A 23 -15.80 37.67 -33.83
C LYS A 23 -16.67 36.40 -33.89
N ARG A 24 -17.01 35.80 -32.74
CA ARG A 24 -18.07 34.78 -32.70
C ARG A 24 -18.99 34.95 -31.49
N ASN A 25 -20.07 35.68 -31.76
CA ASN A 25 -21.37 35.76 -31.11
C ASN A 25 -21.51 35.08 -29.73
N LEU A 26 -21.72 35.91 -28.69
CA LEU A 26 -22.84 35.64 -27.78
C LEU A 26 -24.10 36.18 -28.46
N ASN A 27 -25.15 35.36 -28.55
CA ASN A 27 -26.58 35.72 -28.58
C ASN A 27 -27.38 34.52 -29.13
N GLU A 28 -27.88 33.68 -28.23
CA GLU A 28 -28.98 32.74 -28.48
C GLU A 28 -29.60 32.35 -27.12
N PHE A 29 -30.84 31.85 -27.11
CA PHE A 29 -31.69 31.64 -25.93
C PHE A 29 -32.12 32.92 -25.18
N ARG A 30 -33.01 33.66 -25.84
CA ARG A 30 -34.20 34.20 -25.17
C ARG A 30 -35.45 33.48 -25.72
N ASP A 31 -36.61 33.86 -25.20
CA ASP A 31 -37.97 33.50 -25.66
C ASP A 31 -38.52 32.13 -25.21
N ILE A 32 -39.11 32.15 -24.00
CA ILE A 32 -40.26 31.31 -23.62
C ILE A 32 -41.29 32.25 -23.00
N ASP A 33 -42.52 32.24 -23.49
CA ASP A 33 -43.61 33.12 -23.06
C ASP A 33 -44.15 32.81 -21.65
N LEU A 34 -44.58 33.87 -20.95
CA LEU A 34 -45.31 33.78 -19.67
C LEU A 34 -46.46 34.79 -19.61
N ASN A 35 -47.64 34.37 -20.07
CA ASN A 35 -48.98 34.92 -19.79
C ASN A 35 -49.95 33.75 -20.12
N THR A 36 -50.69 33.15 -19.18
CA THR A 36 -52.00 33.62 -18.63
C THR A 36 -52.39 32.82 -17.35
N PRO A 37 -53.48 33.14 -16.61
CA PRO A 37 -53.52 32.93 -15.14
C PRO A 37 -54.44 31.80 -14.60
N SER A 38 -54.45 31.67 -13.25
CA SER A 38 -55.34 30.87 -12.37
C SER A 38 -55.16 29.34 -12.41
N SER A 39 -55.34 28.57 -11.32
CA SER A 39 -56.13 28.82 -10.09
C SER A 39 -55.56 28.18 -8.81
N ASP A 40 -56.06 28.67 -7.66
CA ASP A 40 -56.25 28.04 -6.33
C ASP A 40 -55.28 26.96 -5.78
N GLY A 41 -54.60 27.30 -4.68
CA GLY A 41 -53.94 26.38 -3.74
C GLY A 41 -53.94 26.96 -2.31
N PRO A 42 -54.16 26.16 -1.25
CA PRO A 42 -54.58 26.68 0.05
C PRO A 42 -53.46 27.24 0.95
N VAL A 43 -53.87 28.13 1.86
CA VAL A 43 -53.02 28.85 2.83
C VAL A 43 -52.35 27.90 3.84
N ILE A 44 -51.05 28.08 4.05
CA ILE A 44 -50.32 27.57 5.23
C ILE A 44 -50.03 28.78 6.14
N PRO A 45 -50.44 28.76 7.43
CA PRO A 45 -50.25 29.90 8.31
C PRO A 45 -48.79 30.07 8.73
N VAL A 46 -48.34 31.33 8.76
CA VAL A 46 -47.07 31.72 9.39
C VAL A 46 -47.24 31.63 10.91
N LEU A 47 -46.40 30.83 11.57
CA LEU A 47 -46.30 30.84 13.04
C LEU A 47 -45.05 31.63 13.47
N GLU A 48 -45.27 32.93 13.64
CA GLU A 48 -44.40 33.84 14.37
C GLU A 48 -44.46 33.51 15.87
N LEU A 49 -43.31 33.45 16.56
CA LEU A 49 -43.28 33.41 18.03
C LEU A 49 -41.94 33.91 18.60
N ASP A 50 -42.02 34.64 19.71
CA ASP A 50 -40.96 35.54 20.19
C ASP A 50 -39.76 34.91 20.90
N LEU A 51 -38.64 35.64 20.86
CA LEU A 51 -37.66 35.64 21.95
C LEU A 51 -38.14 36.56 23.08
N HIS A 52 -38.47 36.00 24.25
CA HIS A 52 -37.90 36.53 25.50
C HIS A 52 -38.05 35.62 26.74
N LYS A 53 -37.02 35.71 27.60
CA LYS A 53 -37.03 35.55 29.07
C LYS A 53 -38.02 34.56 29.69
N ASN A 54 -37.48 33.50 30.30
CA ASN A 54 -37.66 33.36 31.74
C ASN A 54 -36.47 32.65 32.42
N TYR A 55 -36.20 33.01 33.66
CA TYR A 55 -35.07 32.53 34.46
C TYR A 55 -35.57 31.84 35.74
N GLY A 56 -34.87 30.80 36.19
CA GLY A 56 -34.94 30.33 37.57
C GLY A 56 -36.03 29.32 37.91
N ILE A 57 -35.71 28.03 37.79
CA ILE A 57 -36.38 26.95 38.54
C ILE A 57 -35.33 26.26 39.41
N LYS A 58 -35.53 26.29 40.73
CA LYS A 58 -34.73 25.50 41.70
C LYS A 58 -34.94 24.01 41.41
N ARG A 59 -33.86 23.22 41.46
CA ARG A 59 -33.96 21.75 41.56
C ARG A 59 -33.81 21.33 43.01
N GLU A 60 -34.76 20.54 43.52
CA GLU A 60 -34.65 19.90 44.82
C GLU A 60 -33.76 18.63 44.75
N PRO A 61 -33.09 18.27 45.86
CA PRO A 61 -32.25 17.07 45.92
C PRO A 61 -33.10 15.81 46.15
N LEU A 62 -33.35 15.04 45.08
CA LEU A 62 -33.93 13.70 45.18
C LEU A 62 -33.01 12.77 46.00
N LYS A 63 -33.49 12.33 47.17
CA LYS A 63 -32.79 11.35 48.02
C LYS A 63 -32.75 9.97 47.35
N ALA A 64 -31.61 9.60 46.77
CA ALA A 64 -31.37 8.24 46.32
C ALA A 64 -31.18 7.28 47.51
N LYS A 65 -31.81 6.10 47.43
CA LYS A 65 -31.70 5.02 48.40
C LYS A 65 -30.48 4.14 48.06
N PRO A 66 -29.62 3.76 49.02
CA PRO A 66 -28.41 3.00 48.73
C PRO A 66 -28.69 1.49 48.63
N ASP A 67 -28.91 0.97 47.43
CA ASP A 67 -28.96 -0.49 47.20
C ASP A 67 -27.54 -1.09 47.13
N SER A 68 -27.23 -1.97 48.09
CA SER A 68 -25.89 -2.47 48.39
C SER A 68 -25.51 -3.74 47.61
N THR A 69 -25.63 -3.71 46.27
CA THR A 69 -25.32 -4.87 45.39
C THR A 69 -24.39 -4.52 44.22
N LEU A 70 -23.34 -3.74 44.47
CA LEU A 70 -22.35 -3.33 43.47
C LEU A 70 -21.42 -4.49 43.02
N ARG A 71 -21.94 -5.43 42.22
CA ARG A 71 -21.11 -6.33 41.39
C ARG A 71 -20.65 -5.59 40.14
N ASN A 72 -19.34 -5.61 39.87
CA ASN A 72 -18.71 -4.88 38.77
C ASN A 72 -19.35 -5.20 37.39
N PRO A 73 -19.98 -4.24 36.69
CA PRO A 73 -20.64 -4.47 35.40
C PRO A 73 -19.69 -4.49 34.20
N LEU A 74 -18.38 -4.31 34.41
CA LEU A 74 -17.38 -4.03 33.37
C LEU A 74 -17.00 -5.22 32.47
N ILE A 75 -17.60 -6.40 32.66
CA ILE A 75 -17.30 -7.62 31.88
C ILE A 75 -18.54 -8.23 31.19
N SER A 76 -19.75 -8.03 31.72
CA SER A 76 -20.98 -8.64 31.17
C SER A 76 -21.58 -7.90 29.96
N VAL A 77 -21.29 -6.60 29.80
CA VAL A 77 -21.97 -5.71 28.83
C VAL A 77 -21.61 -6.00 27.36
N VAL A 78 -20.56 -6.78 27.08
CA VAL A 78 -20.04 -6.98 25.70
C VAL A 78 -20.77 -8.09 24.93
N PHE A 79 -21.54 -8.97 25.59
CA PHE A 79 -22.13 -10.17 24.95
C PHE A 79 -23.62 -10.43 25.22
N SER A 80 -24.33 -9.57 25.97
CA SER A 80 -25.70 -9.86 26.42
C SER A 80 -26.72 -8.77 26.05
N ARG A 81 -26.76 -8.39 24.77
CA ARG A 81 -27.89 -7.67 24.16
C ARG A 81 -28.09 -8.11 22.71
N GLN A 82 -28.84 -9.18 22.54
CA GLN A 82 -29.33 -9.67 21.26
C GLN A 82 -30.85 -9.66 21.35
N ASP A 83 -31.49 -8.66 20.75
CA ASP A 83 -32.92 -8.42 20.91
C ASP A 83 -33.72 -9.57 20.25
N THR A 84 -34.57 -10.24 21.03
CA THR A 84 -35.12 -11.57 20.72
C THR A 84 -36.12 -11.64 19.57
N ASN A 85 -36.43 -10.50 18.95
CA ASN A 85 -37.55 -10.34 18.01
C ASN A 85 -37.10 -10.01 16.58
N THR A 86 -35.80 -10.03 16.26
CA THR A 86 -35.34 -9.98 14.86
C THR A 86 -35.82 -11.22 14.10
N PRO A 87 -36.36 -11.09 12.88
CA PRO A 87 -36.82 -12.26 12.11
C PRO A 87 -35.69 -13.27 11.92
N THR A 88 -36.03 -14.56 11.95
CA THR A 88 -35.07 -15.66 11.90
C THR A 88 -34.26 -15.61 10.62
N LEU A 89 -33.04 -15.05 10.71
CA LEU A 89 -32.13 -14.90 9.59
C LEU A 89 -31.92 -16.27 8.94
N SER A 90 -32.35 -16.41 7.69
CA SER A 90 -32.27 -17.69 6.98
C SER A 90 -30.81 -18.18 7.00
N PRO A 91 -30.56 -19.49 7.23
CA PRO A 91 -29.23 -19.96 7.60
C PRO A 91 -28.24 -19.82 6.44
N LEU A 92 -27.59 -18.65 6.37
CA LEU A 92 -26.67 -18.21 5.31
C LEU A 92 -25.76 -19.37 4.91
N SER A 93 -25.97 -19.85 3.68
CA SER A 93 -25.76 -21.27 3.38
C SER A 93 -24.35 -21.73 3.72
N ARG A 94 -24.22 -22.96 4.25
CA ARG A 94 -22.92 -23.53 4.65
C ARG A 94 -21.89 -23.42 3.51
N GLN A 95 -22.35 -23.61 2.27
CA GLN A 95 -21.56 -23.42 1.04
C GLN A 95 -20.98 -22.01 0.90
N HIS A 96 -21.77 -20.95 1.10
CA HIS A 96 -21.29 -19.57 0.99
C HIS A 96 -20.21 -19.25 2.05
N LYS A 97 -20.40 -19.73 3.28
CA LYS A 97 -19.39 -19.60 4.35
C LYS A 97 -18.09 -20.33 3.99
N SER A 98 -18.17 -21.53 3.41
CA SER A 98 -17.00 -22.26 2.90
C SER A 98 -16.30 -21.54 1.74
N ILE A 99 -17.04 -20.94 0.80
CA ILE A 99 -16.46 -20.16 -0.32
C ILE A 99 -15.68 -18.96 0.22
N ILE A 100 -16.24 -18.20 1.16
CA ILE A 100 -15.54 -17.09 1.83
C ILE A 100 -14.27 -17.60 2.54
N ALA A 101 -14.34 -18.71 3.27
CA ALA A 101 -13.19 -19.27 3.98
C ALA A 101 -12.07 -19.75 3.04
N ILE A 102 -12.43 -20.39 1.92
CA ILE A 102 -11.47 -20.84 0.90
C ILE A 102 -10.84 -19.65 0.19
N ALA A 103 -11.64 -18.66 -0.24
CA ALA A 103 -11.13 -17.44 -0.85
C ALA A 103 -10.17 -16.69 0.08
N PHE A 104 -10.54 -16.54 1.36
CA PHE A 104 -9.69 -15.93 2.39
C PHE A 104 -8.39 -16.71 2.62
N PHE A 105 -8.44 -18.04 2.71
CA PHE A 105 -7.25 -18.85 2.89
C PHE A 105 -6.31 -18.78 1.67
N LEU A 106 -6.85 -18.75 0.45
CA LEU A 106 -6.06 -18.61 -0.78
C LEU A 106 -5.40 -17.24 -0.88
N THR A 107 -6.10 -16.14 -0.55
CA THR A 107 -5.44 -14.81 -0.50
C THR A 107 -4.44 -14.70 0.65
N PHE A 108 -4.66 -15.38 1.78
CA PHE A 108 -3.72 -15.45 2.91
C PHE A 108 -2.44 -16.19 2.51
N LEU A 109 -2.56 -17.38 1.92
CA LEU A 109 -1.44 -18.18 1.41
C LEU A 109 -0.65 -17.41 0.34
N SER A 110 -1.35 -16.73 -0.58
CA SER A 110 -0.74 -15.88 -1.61
C SER A 110 0.05 -14.71 -1.02
N ASN A 111 -0.48 -14.03 0.00
CA ASN A 111 0.24 -12.98 0.72
C ASN A 111 1.49 -13.53 1.44
N CYS A 112 1.36 -14.68 2.11
CA CYS A 112 2.47 -15.38 2.77
C CYS A 112 3.59 -15.72 1.78
N VAL A 113 3.28 -16.36 0.65
CA VAL A 113 4.27 -16.72 -0.38
C VAL A 113 4.87 -15.49 -1.07
N GLY A 114 4.06 -14.43 -1.27
CA GLY A 114 4.50 -13.12 -1.77
C GLY A 114 5.42 -12.34 -0.81
N HIS A 115 5.59 -12.81 0.42
CA HIS A 115 6.58 -12.33 1.39
C HIS A 115 7.75 -13.31 1.58
N LEU A 116 7.48 -14.62 1.67
CA LEU A 116 8.47 -15.70 1.73
C LEU A 116 9.50 -15.61 0.59
N ILE A 117 9.06 -15.26 -0.61
CA ILE A 117 9.92 -15.08 -1.80
C ILE A 117 11.01 -14.00 -1.63
N ARG A 118 10.86 -13.08 -0.67
CA ARG A 118 11.79 -11.96 -0.45
C ARG A 118 13.02 -12.36 0.37
N GLU A 119 12.88 -13.32 1.28
CA GLU A 119 13.95 -13.68 2.22
C GLU A 119 15.22 -14.29 1.59
N PRO A 120 15.15 -15.04 0.47
CA PRO A 120 16.35 -15.40 -0.28
C PRO A 120 17.22 -14.22 -0.71
N LEU A 121 16.64 -13.03 -1.00
CA LEU A 121 17.42 -11.83 -1.32
C LEU A 121 18.27 -11.41 -0.12
N PHE A 122 17.63 -11.24 1.04
CA PHE A 122 18.28 -10.67 2.24
C PHE A 122 19.26 -11.66 2.88
N THR A 123 18.88 -12.93 2.97
CA THR A 123 19.70 -13.96 3.63
C THR A 123 20.88 -14.46 2.79
N THR A 124 20.84 -14.37 1.46
CA THR A 124 21.95 -14.85 0.60
C THR A 124 22.99 -13.78 0.26
N LYS A 125 22.81 -12.51 0.67
CA LYS A 125 23.69 -11.37 0.37
C LYS A 125 25.19 -11.68 0.50
N VAL A 126 25.61 -12.22 1.65
CA VAL A 126 27.02 -12.55 1.91
C VAL A 126 27.54 -13.64 0.96
N ASN A 127 26.69 -14.60 0.58
CA ASN A 127 27.05 -15.67 -0.35
C ASN A 127 27.07 -15.19 -1.80
N ILE A 128 26.14 -14.32 -2.21
CA ILE A 128 26.16 -13.61 -3.50
C ILE A 128 27.45 -12.80 -3.62
N GLN A 129 27.79 -12.01 -2.59
CA GLN A 129 28.98 -11.17 -2.57
C GLN A 129 30.27 -12.00 -2.71
N LYS A 130 30.41 -13.07 -1.94
CA LYS A 130 31.53 -14.02 -2.03
C LYS A 130 31.59 -14.75 -3.39
N SER A 131 30.44 -15.12 -3.96
CA SER A 131 30.39 -15.88 -5.22
C SER A 131 30.69 -15.05 -6.46
N PHE A 132 30.48 -13.73 -6.41
CA PHE A 132 30.73 -12.81 -7.52
C PHE A 132 31.90 -11.84 -7.28
N GLY A 133 32.58 -11.91 -6.12
CA GLY A 133 33.67 -11.01 -5.76
C GLY A 133 33.26 -9.53 -5.65
N SER A 134 31.97 -9.25 -5.39
CA SER A 134 31.42 -7.90 -5.55
C SER A 134 31.63 -6.98 -4.34
N THR A 135 31.60 -5.68 -4.58
CA THR A 135 31.64 -4.69 -3.49
C THR A 135 30.29 -4.58 -2.78
N THR A 136 30.30 -4.15 -1.52
CA THR A 136 29.07 -3.93 -0.73
C THR A 136 28.14 -2.90 -1.40
N LEU A 137 28.71 -1.91 -2.12
CA LEU A 137 27.95 -0.94 -2.92
C LEU A 137 27.28 -1.60 -4.13
N GLN A 138 27.97 -2.49 -4.85
CA GLN A 138 27.38 -3.26 -5.95
C GLN A 138 26.26 -4.19 -5.47
N LEU A 139 26.40 -4.74 -4.26
CA LEU A 139 25.39 -5.60 -3.63
C LEU A 139 24.11 -4.82 -3.28
N ALA A 140 24.25 -3.57 -2.83
CA ALA A 140 23.11 -2.69 -2.54
C ALA A 140 22.24 -2.37 -3.76
N TYR A 141 22.77 -2.47 -4.99
CA TYR A 141 21.96 -2.31 -6.20
C TYR A 141 20.85 -3.37 -6.34
N LEU A 142 20.99 -4.54 -5.71
CA LEU A 142 19.93 -5.55 -5.65
C LEU A 142 18.72 -5.03 -4.84
N ASP A 143 18.98 -4.45 -3.66
CA ASP A 143 17.94 -3.87 -2.81
C ASP A 143 17.28 -2.67 -3.49
N ILE A 144 18.09 -1.79 -4.08
CA ILE A 144 17.61 -0.58 -4.78
C ILE A 144 16.72 -0.98 -5.96
N ALA A 145 17.13 -1.93 -6.79
CA ALA A 145 16.33 -2.41 -7.92
C ALA A 145 15.01 -3.04 -7.45
N TYR A 146 15.08 -3.95 -6.47
CA TYR A 146 13.87 -4.57 -5.90
C TYR A 146 12.89 -3.52 -5.36
N LEU A 147 13.37 -2.63 -4.47
CA LEU A 147 12.53 -1.68 -3.75
C LEU A 147 12.00 -0.55 -4.65
N ALA A 148 12.79 -0.04 -5.60
CA ALA A 148 12.34 0.98 -6.54
C ALA A 148 11.26 0.41 -7.49
N SER A 149 11.50 -0.78 -8.06
CA SER A 149 10.52 -1.46 -8.90
C SER A 149 9.26 -1.87 -8.12
N TYR A 150 9.40 -2.26 -6.85
CA TYR A 150 8.25 -2.51 -5.96
C TYR A 150 7.41 -1.24 -5.76
N SER A 151 8.05 -0.10 -5.48
CA SER A 151 7.35 1.18 -5.29
C SER A 151 6.61 1.62 -6.57
N ILE A 152 7.24 1.43 -7.74
CA ILE A 152 6.61 1.65 -9.06
C ILE A 152 5.42 0.70 -9.28
N GLY A 153 5.54 -0.57 -8.89
CA GLY A 153 4.47 -1.57 -9.00
C GLY A 153 3.26 -1.23 -8.14
N GLN A 154 3.46 -0.79 -6.89
CA GLN A 154 2.36 -0.35 -6.03
C GLN A 154 1.66 0.86 -6.63
N PHE A 155 2.42 1.84 -7.12
CA PHE A 155 1.87 3.05 -7.72
C PHE A 155 1.07 2.77 -9.00
N ILE A 156 1.51 1.82 -9.83
CA ILE A 156 0.83 1.44 -11.07
C ILE A 156 -0.43 0.58 -10.82
N THR A 157 -0.51 -0.14 -9.70
CA THR A 157 -1.56 -1.13 -9.43
C THR A 157 -2.99 -0.54 -9.43
N PRO A 158 -3.32 0.56 -8.70
CA PRO A 158 -4.65 1.19 -8.76
C PRO A 158 -5.05 1.71 -10.15
N ILE A 159 -4.10 1.89 -11.05
CA ILE A 159 -4.29 2.61 -12.33
C ILE A 159 -4.52 1.63 -13.49
N VAL A 160 -3.93 0.44 -13.41
CA VAL A 160 -3.93 -0.57 -14.49
C VAL A 160 -4.99 -1.66 -14.29
N PHE A 161 -5.33 -2.02 -13.05
CA PHE A 161 -6.16 -3.21 -12.79
C PHE A 161 -7.63 -2.86 -12.44
N PRO A 162 -8.58 -2.98 -13.41
CA PRO A 162 -10.00 -2.83 -13.11
C PRO A 162 -10.50 -3.96 -12.20
N ARG A 163 -11.50 -3.63 -11.36
CA ARG A 163 -12.00 -4.49 -10.26
C ARG A 163 -12.56 -5.87 -10.68
N SER A 164 -12.83 -6.09 -11.97
CA SER A 164 -13.41 -7.32 -12.50
C SER A 164 -12.45 -8.53 -12.55
N HIS A 165 -11.13 -8.31 -12.73
CA HIS A 165 -10.19 -9.39 -13.02
C HIS A 165 -8.93 -9.39 -12.14
N ILE A 166 -8.94 -8.67 -11.02
CA ILE A 166 -7.79 -8.48 -10.11
C ILE A 166 -7.04 -9.80 -9.82
N VAL A 167 -7.75 -10.86 -9.42
CA VAL A 167 -7.10 -12.12 -9.02
C VAL A 167 -6.44 -12.86 -10.20
N MET A 168 -6.93 -12.71 -11.44
CA MET A 168 -6.24 -13.27 -12.62
C MET A 168 -4.86 -12.61 -12.84
N PHE A 169 -4.73 -11.32 -12.52
CA PHE A 169 -3.43 -10.63 -12.54
C PHE A 169 -2.54 -11.07 -11.38
N VAL A 170 -3.10 -11.35 -10.19
CA VAL A 170 -2.35 -11.96 -9.06
C VAL A 170 -1.80 -13.33 -9.45
N CYS A 171 -2.59 -14.19 -10.10
CA CYS A 171 -2.15 -15.47 -10.65
C CYS A 171 -0.98 -15.27 -11.63
N PHE A 172 -1.11 -14.36 -12.60
CA PHE A 172 -0.04 -14.06 -13.55
C PHE A 172 1.24 -13.54 -12.86
N CYS A 173 1.11 -12.72 -11.81
CA CYS A 173 2.25 -12.23 -11.04
C CYS A 173 2.97 -13.37 -10.30
N HIS A 174 2.24 -14.33 -9.70
CA HIS A 174 2.87 -15.53 -9.11
C HIS A 174 3.56 -16.42 -10.16
N LEU A 175 2.95 -16.60 -11.34
CA LEU A 175 3.57 -17.34 -12.45
C LEU A 175 4.89 -16.66 -12.89
N LEU A 176 4.88 -15.34 -13.07
CA LEU A 176 6.06 -14.55 -13.41
C LEU A 176 7.14 -14.60 -12.32
N LEU A 177 6.74 -14.50 -11.04
CA LEU A 177 7.65 -14.64 -9.90
C LEU A 177 8.32 -16.03 -9.84
N GLY A 178 7.56 -17.09 -10.12
CA GLY A 178 8.09 -18.45 -10.25
C GLY A 178 9.15 -18.56 -11.36
N ILE A 179 8.86 -17.99 -12.53
CA ILE A 179 9.79 -17.94 -13.67
C ILE A 179 11.05 -17.12 -13.33
N CYS A 180 10.89 -15.93 -12.74
CA CYS A 180 12.01 -15.09 -12.31
C CYS A 180 12.92 -15.80 -11.31
N HIS A 181 12.36 -16.50 -10.31
CA HIS A 181 13.16 -17.23 -9.33
C HIS A 181 13.82 -18.48 -9.92
N PHE A 182 13.19 -19.16 -10.88
CA PHE A 182 13.86 -20.20 -11.66
C PHE A 182 15.06 -19.65 -12.46
N PHE A 183 14.96 -18.44 -13.04
CA PHE A 183 16.12 -17.80 -13.68
C PHE A 183 17.22 -17.36 -12.69
N LEU A 184 16.90 -16.91 -11.47
CA LEU A 184 17.89 -16.60 -10.44
C LEU A 184 18.74 -17.82 -10.03
N PHE A 185 18.17 -19.04 -10.05
CA PHE A 185 18.92 -20.28 -9.85
C PHE A 185 19.97 -20.51 -10.96
N LEU A 186 19.61 -20.23 -12.22
CA LEU A 186 20.48 -20.45 -13.38
C LEU A 186 21.55 -19.36 -13.58
N LEU A 187 21.27 -18.12 -13.19
CA LEU A 187 22.13 -16.97 -13.47
C LEU A 187 23.49 -17.03 -12.76
N ASN A 188 24.57 -16.69 -13.49
CA ASN A 188 25.96 -16.69 -13.01
C ASN A 188 26.60 -15.28 -13.06
N ASN A 189 25.81 -14.21 -13.05
CA ASN A 189 26.31 -12.83 -13.03
C ASN A 189 25.44 -11.94 -12.13
N LEU A 190 26.05 -10.92 -11.51
CA LEU A 190 25.37 -10.00 -10.60
C LEU A 190 24.38 -9.09 -11.33
N SER A 191 24.70 -8.63 -12.55
CA SER A 191 23.83 -7.74 -13.32
C SER A 191 22.48 -8.38 -13.66
N GLY A 192 22.46 -9.68 -14.00
CA GLY A 192 21.24 -10.43 -14.20
C GLY A 192 20.42 -10.59 -12.92
N PHE A 193 21.08 -10.79 -11.77
CA PHE A 193 20.40 -10.76 -10.47
C PHE A 193 19.72 -9.41 -10.23
N VAL A 194 20.40 -8.27 -10.47
CA VAL A 194 19.82 -6.93 -10.31
C VAL A 194 18.60 -6.72 -11.22
N VAL A 195 18.68 -7.09 -12.50
CA VAL A 195 17.57 -6.97 -13.46
C VAL A 195 16.38 -7.84 -13.05
N ILE A 196 16.61 -9.12 -12.74
CA ILE A 196 15.52 -10.03 -12.35
C ILE A 196 14.89 -9.62 -11.02
N TYR A 197 15.66 -9.15 -10.03
CA TYR A 197 15.09 -8.65 -8.78
C TYR A 197 14.25 -7.37 -8.94
N GLY A 198 14.53 -6.53 -9.93
CA GLY A 198 13.60 -5.46 -10.31
C GLY A 198 12.24 -6.00 -10.77
N VAL A 199 12.23 -7.03 -11.63
CA VAL A 199 10.98 -7.70 -12.08
C VAL A 199 10.27 -8.40 -10.92
N THR A 200 11.01 -9.06 -10.02
CA THR A 200 10.48 -9.64 -8.78
C THR A 200 9.84 -8.56 -7.90
N GLY A 201 10.51 -7.42 -7.69
CA GLY A 201 10.00 -6.30 -6.89
C GLY A 201 8.69 -5.74 -7.44
N PHE A 202 8.66 -5.44 -8.75
CA PHE A 202 7.46 -4.98 -9.45
C PHE A 202 6.29 -5.96 -9.30
N SER A 203 6.55 -7.26 -9.46
CA SER A 203 5.51 -8.29 -9.40
C SER A 203 5.00 -8.52 -7.96
N CYS A 204 5.89 -8.53 -6.96
CA CYS A 204 5.54 -8.63 -5.54
C CYS A 204 4.65 -7.47 -5.06
N ALA A 205 4.86 -6.27 -5.61
CA ALA A 205 4.08 -5.09 -5.25
C ALA A 205 2.62 -5.16 -5.70
N ILE A 206 2.38 -5.73 -6.88
CA ILE A 206 1.03 -5.94 -7.41
C ILE A 206 0.27 -6.89 -6.50
N LEU A 207 0.86 -8.04 -6.11
CA LEU A 207 0.21 -9.07 -5.28
C LEU A 207 -0.52 -8.48 -4.07
N TRP A 208 0.20 -7.75 -3.20
CA TRP A 208 -0.34 -7.29 -1.92
C TRP A 208 -1.51 -6.32 -2.10
N LEU A 209 -1.36 -5.30 -2.94
CA LEU A 209 -2.36 -4.25 -3.11
C LEU A 209 -3.56 -4.73 -3.96
N ALA A 210 -3.33 -5.62 -4.92
CA ALA A 210 -4.40 -6.31 -5.65
C ALA A 210 -5.26 -7.15 -4.70
N LEU A 211 -4.65 -8.03 -3.91
CA LEU A 211 -5.35 -8.90 -2.97
C LEU A 211 -6.08 -8.12 -1.88
N TYR A 212 -5.45 -7.07 -1.33
CA TYR A 212 -6.08 -6.19 -0.34
C TYR A 212 -7.37 -5.57 -0.89
N ASN A 213 -7.33 -5.04 -2.12
CA ASN A 213 -8.49 -4.41 -2.75
C ASN A 213 -9.60 -5.40 -3.11
N ASP A 214 -9.26 -6.63 -3.53
CA ASP A 214 -10.26 -7.68 -3.77
C ASP A 214 -10.92 -8.12 -2.45
N LEU A 215 -10.10 -8.45 -1.44
CA LEU A 215 -10.50 -8.85 -0.09
C LEU A 215 -11.42 -7.82 0.57
N HIS A 216 -11.12 -6.52 0.44
CA HIS A 216 -11.96 -5.45 0.97
C HIS A 216 -13.37 -5.43 0.34
N SER A 217 -13.50 -5.82 -0.94
CA SER A 217 -14.76 -5.71 -1.69
C SER A 217 -15.84 -6.73 -1.28
N TRP A 218 -15.46 -7.87 -0.70
CA TRP A 218 -16.41 -8.93 -0.31
C TRP A 218 -16.38 -9.29 1.19
N LEU A 219 -15.45 -8.75 1.98
CA LEU A 219 -15.45 -8.99 3.42
C LEU A 219 -16.65 -8.28 4.13
N PRO A 220 -17.41 -9.02 4.97
CA PRO A 220 -18.52 -8.45 5.75
C PRO A 220 -18.08 -7.30 6.66
N ILE A 221 -18.77 -6.16 6.57
CA ILE A 221 -18.37 -4.87 7.18
C ILE A 221 -18.00 -5.01 8.66
N ASN A 222 -18.85 -5.70 9.45
CA ASN A 222 -18.69 -5.89 10.89
C ASN A 222 -17.37 -6.58 11.30
N TYR A 223 -16.80 -7.41 10.43
CA TYR A 223 -15.58 -8.17 10.68
C TYR A 223 -14.42 -7.79 9.75
N ARG A 224 -14.66 -6.93 8.74
CA ARG A 224 -13.72 -6.56 7.67
C ARG A 224 -12.35 -6.16 8.22
N MET A 225 -12.32 -5.26 9.20
CA MET A 225 -11.05 -4.79 9.79
C MET A 225 -10.29 -5.90 10.52
N LEU A 226 -10.97 -6.75 11.31
CA LEU A 226 -10.33 -7.84 12.05
C LEU A 226 -9.72 -8.89 11.08
N LEU A 227 -10.48 -9.25 10.05
CA LEU A 227 -10.06 -10.22 9.04
C LEU A 227 -8.93 -9.67 8.15
N ILE A 228 -8.94 -8.37 7.84
CA ILE A 228 -7.81 -7.69 7.16
C ILE A 228 -6.56 -7.69 8.05
N THR A 229 -6.65 -7.36 9.35
CA THR A 229 -5.50 -7.41 10.26
C THR A 229 -4.92 -8.83 10.36
N PHE A 230 -5.78 -9.85 10.46
CA PHE A 230 -5.33 -11.24 10.46
C PHE A 230 -4.69 -11.66 9.11
N TRP A 231 -5.26 -11.22 7.98
CA TRP A 231 -4.67 -11.44 6.65
C TRP A 231 -3.32 -10.73 6.48
N CYS A 232 -3.12 -9.54 7.06
CA CYS A 232 -1.82 -8.88 7.08
C CYS A 232 -0.76 -9.67 7.87
N CYS A 233 -1.14 -10.43 8.89
CA CYS A 233 -0.20 -11.29 9.63
C CYS A 233 0.39 -12.41 8.76
N ALA A 234 -0.28 -12.79 7.66
CA ALA A 234 0.27 -13.75 6.69
C ALA A 234 1.59 -13.27 6.07
N ALA A 235 1.77 -11.96 5.89
CA ALA A 235 3.00 -11.38 5.38
C ALA A 235 4.18 -11.64 6.34
N GLU A 236 4.01 -11.31 7.62
CA GLU A 236 5.03 -11.49 8.67
C GLU A 236 5.36 -12.99 8.89
N LEU A 237 4.34 -13.86 8.85
CA LEU A 237 4.53 -15.31 8.85
C LEU A 237 5.32 -15.79 7.63
N GLY A 238 5.05 -15.26 6.44
CA GLY A 238 5.81 -15.54 5.22
C GLY A 238 7.28 -15.20 5.34
N LEU A 239 7.61 -14.06 5.96
CA LEU A 239 8.99 -13.68 6.27
C LEU A 239 9.61 -14.67 7.29
N CYS A 240 8.88 -15.04 8.36
CA CYS A 240 9.36 -16.03 9.33
C CYS A 240 9.69 -17.40 8.69
N PHE A 241 8.76 -17.95 7.89
CA PHE A 241 8.97 -19.20 7.16
C PHE A 241 10.12 -19.08 6.14
N GLY A 242 10.22 -17.95 5.43
CA GLY A 242 11.31 -17.65 4.52
C GLY A 242 12.67 -17.67 5.21
N ILE A 243 12.79 -17.06 6.39
CA ILE A 243 14.04 -17.04 7.17
C ILE A 243 14.42 -18.44 7.67
N ILE A 244 13.47 -19.21 8.20
CA ILE A 244 13.71 -20.60 8.67
C ILE A 244 14.16 -21.50 7.51
N MET A 245 13.48 -21.43 6.37
CA MET A 245 13.86 -22.11 5.14
C MET A 245 15.27 -21.68 4.69
N CYS A 246 15.58 -20.38 4.71
CA CYS A 246 16.89 -19.87 4.34
C CYS A 246 18.00 -20.35 5.28
N ALA A 247 17.77 -20.38 6.60
CA ALA A 247 18.72 -20.92 7.57
C ALA A 247 19.03 -22.39 7.29
N HIS A 248 18.01 -23.23 7.12
CA HIS A 248 18.17 -24.67 6.92
C HIS A 248 18.80 -25.04 5.57
N VAL A 249 18.36 -24.41 4.48
CA VAL A 249 18.83 -24.73 3.12
C VAL A 249 20.27 -24.22 2.89
N GLN A 250 20.67 -23.11 3.52
CA GLN A 250 22.06 -22.62 3.43
C GLN A 250 23.08 -23.45 4.22
N THR A 251 22.68 -24.12 5.30
CA THR A 251 23.60 -25.01 6.05
C THR A 251 23.73 -26.40 5.44
N THR A 252 22.73 -26.83 4.66
CA THR A 252 22.66 -28.17 4.07
C THR A 252 23.01 -28.23 2.58
N THR A 253 22.83 -27.14 1.82
CA THR A 253 22.95 -27.14 0.35
C THR A 253 23.56 -25.85 -0.21
N ARG A 254 23.73 -25.78 -1.54
CA ARG A 254 24.17 -24.55 -2.21
C ARG A 254 23.09 -23.47 -2.14
N TRP A 255 23.46 -22.26 -1.70
CA TRP A 255 22.55 -21.12 -1.50
C TRP A 255 21.57 -20.84 -2.66
N LYS A 256 21.95 -21.10 -3.92
CA LYS A 256 21.07 -20.95 -5.08
C LYS A 256 19.81 -21.82 -5.06
N VAL A 257 19.83 -22.96 -4.36
CA VAL A 257 18.68 -23.89 -4.25
C VAL A 257 17.43 -23.19 -3.69
N LEU A 258 17.61 -22.13 -2.88
CA LEU A 258 16.54 -21.28 -2.39
C LEU A 258 15.67 -20.66 -3.50
N PHE A 259 16.26 -20.31 -4.65
CA PHE A 259 15.48 -19.74 -5.76
C PHE A 259 14.64 -20.82 -6.47
N MET A 260 15.13 -22.06 -6.55
CA MET A 260 14.34 -23.19 -7.04
C MET A 260 13.18 -23.53 -6.10
N ILE A 261 13.41 -23.55 -4.78
CA ILE A 261 12.35 -23.80 -3.78
C ILE A 261 11.30 -22.68 -3.80
N THR A 262 11.71 -21.41 -3.82
CA THR A 262 10.76 -20.28 -3.87
C THR A 262 10.04 -20.16 -5.21
N ALA A 263 10.65 -20.60 -6.32
CA ALA A 263 9.95 -20.78 -7.59
C ALA A 263 8.83 -21.83 -7.47
N ALA A 264 9.11 -23.00 -6.89
CA ALA A 264 8.13 -24.07 -6.68
C ALA A 264 6.92 -23.61 -5.83
N PHE A 265 7.15 -22.89 -4.72
CA PHE A 265 6.07 -22.30 -3.93
C PHE A 265 5.20 -21.31 -4.73
N ASN A 266 5.80 -20.52 -5.63
CA ASN A 266 5.05 -19.58 -6.47
C ASN A 266 4.27 -20.27 -7.59
N PHE A 267 4.81 -21.32 -8.21
CA PHE A 267 4.05 -22.14 -9.17
C PHE A 267 2.89 -22.88 -8.50
N LEU A 268 3.07 -23.43 -7.30
CA LEU A 268 1.99 -24.05 -6.53
C LEU A 268 0.91 -23.03 -6.16
N THR A 269 1.30 -21.83 -5.70
CA THR A 269 0.36 -20.75 -5.35
C THR A 269 -0.41 -20.25 -6.57
N PHE A 270 0.26 -20.13 -7.73
CA PHE A 270 -0.38 -19.85 -9.01
C PHE A 270 -1.45 -20.89 -9.35
N MET A 271 -1.12 -22.19 -9.28
CA MET A 271 -2.06 -23.27 -9.58
C MET A 271 -3.26 -23.28 -8.63
N LEU A 272 -3.02 -23.11 -7.32
CA LEU A 272 -4.09 -23.06 -6.31
C LEU A 272 -5.02 -21.86 -6.49
N LEU A 273 -4.49 -20.66 -6.75
CA LEU A 273 -5.33 -19.50 -7.06
C LEU A 273 -6.09 -19.69 -8.38
N PHE A 274 -5.42 -20.16 -9.44
CA PHE A 274 -6.02 -20.30 -10.78
C PHE A 274 -7.13 -21.36 -10.84
N THR A 275 -7.03 -22.43 -10.03
CA THR A 275 -7.99 -23.55 -10.06
C THR A 275 -9.00 -23.55 -8.91
N CYS A 276 -8.66 -23.00 -7.74
CA CYS A 276 -9.52 -23.06 -6.56
C CYS A 276 -10.12 -21.70 -6.15
N TYR A 277 -9.67 -20.57 -6.68
CA TYR A 277 -10.21 -19.26 -6.28
C TYR A 277 -11.58 -18.99 -6.92
N ILE A 278 -12.62 -18.99 -6.08
CA ILE A 278 -13.97 -18.55 -6.44
C ILE A 278 -14.22 -17.22 -5.74
N LYS A 279 -14.36 -16.13 -6.50
CA LYS A 279 -14.64 -14.80 -5.94
C LYS A 279 -15.99 -14.82 -5.20
N PRO A 280 -16.04 -14.50 -3.89
CA PRO A 280 -17.31 -14.37 -3.19
C PRO A 280 -18.14 -13.22 -3.76
N LYS A 281 -19.48 -13.30 -3.65
CA LYS A 281 -20.36 -12.17 -3.98
C LYS A 281 -20.01 -10.97 -3.08
N PRO A 282 -20.05 -9.72 -3.60
CA PRO A 282 -19.88 -8.53 -2.76
C PRO A 282 -21.02 -8.43 -1.73
N ASN A 283 -20.74 -7.81 -0.59
CA ASN A 283 -21.66 -7.71 0.54
C ASN A 283 -22.59 -6.48 0.39
N SER A 284 -23.40 -6.45 -0.68
CA SER A 284 -24.52 -5.50 -0.80
C SER A 284 -25.54 -5.72 0.32
N GLY A 285 -26.10 -4.64 0.88
CA GLY A 285 -27.04 -4.74 2.00
C GLY A 285 -28.37 -5.40 1.62
N ASP A 286 -28.75 -5.29 0.36
CA ASP A 286 -30.00 -5.77 -0.23
C ASP A 286 -30.03 -7.31 -0.27
N SER A 287 -30.48 -7.88 0.84
CA SER A 287 -30.31 -9.31 1.15
C SER A 287 -31.31 -10.24 0.44
N GLU A 288 -32.13 -9.72 -0.48
CA GLU A 288 -33.37 -10.39 -0.91
C GLU A 288 -33.48 -10.73 -2.41
N GLN A 289 -32.68 -10.14 -3.30
CA GLN A 289 -32.64 -10.55 -4.72
C GLN A 289 -31.36 -11.32 -5.04
N LEU A 290 -31.41 -12.62 -4.79
CA LEU A 290 -30.30 -13.56 -4.96
C LEU A 290 -30.06 -13.95 -6.43
N GLU A 291 -29.96 -12.99 -7.36
CA GLU A 291 -29.56 -13.30 -8.75
C GLU A 291 -28.21 -14.01 -8.77
N VAL A 292 -28.22 -15.30 -9.14
CA VAL A 292 -27.00 -16.12 -9.18
C VAL A 292 -26.28 -15.85 -10.50
N TYR A 293 -25.66 -14.67 -10.62
CA TYR A 293 -24.57 -14.46 -11.57
C TYR A 293 -23.32 -15.23 -11.12
N VAL A 294 -23.44 -16.55 -11.13
CA VAL A 294 -22.33 -17.42 -11.48
C VAL A 294 -22.12 -17.23 -12.98
N PRO A 295 -20.93 -16.82 -13.45
CA PRO A 295 -20.57 -17.01 -14.84
C PRO A 295 -20.72 -18.51 -15.13
N ARG A 296 -21.73 -18.91 -15.94
CA ARG A 296 -22.03 -20.34 -16.21
C ARG A 296 -20.80 -21.09 -16.73
N GLU A 297 -19.93 -20.38 -17.41
CA GLU A 297 -18.57 -20.79 -17.71
C GLU A 297 -17.67 -20.55 -16.48
N LYS A 298 -17.42 -21.61 -15.70
CA LYS A 298 -16.13 -21.71 -15.00
C LYS A 298 -15.05 -21.58 -16.09
N LEU A 299 -14.06 -20.70 -15.91
CA LEU A 299 -12.94 -20.60 -16.87
C LEU A 299 -12.14 -21.92 -16.94
N PHE A 300 -12.20 -22.71 -15.88
CA PHE A 300 -11.64 -24.05 -15.77
C PHE A 300 -12.55 -24.91 -14.90
N ASP A 301 -13.03 -26.06 -15.39
CA ASP A 301 -13.65 -27.07 -14.54
C ASP A 301 -12.63 -28.20 -14.28
N PRO A 302 -12.04 -28.29 -13.07
CA PRO A 302 -10.83 -29.08 -12.84
C PRO A 302 -11.02 -30.60 -12.98
N VAL A 303 -12.26 -31.07 -13.07
CA VAL A 303 -12.60 -32.50 -13.23
C VAL A 303 -12.46 -32.98 -14.69
N SER A 304 -12.41 -32.07 -15.69
CA SER A 304 -12.09 -32.47 -17.07
C SER A 304 -11.32 -31.40 -17.84
N ILE A 305 -10.08 -31.72 -18.25
CA ILE A 305 -9.31 -30.89 -19.19
C ILE A 305 -9.79 -31.21 -20.63
N SER A 306 -11.01 -30.81 -20.92
CA SER A 306 -11.62 -30.99 -22.25
C SER A 306 -11.12 -29.92 -23.25
N LYS A 307 -11.31 -30.17 -24.54
CA LYS A 307 -11.13 -29.14 -25.59
C LYS A 307 -12.04 -27.93 -25.38
N GLU A 308 -13.15 -28.09 -24.64
CA GLU A 308 -14.05 -27.00 -24.30
C GLU A 308 -13.46 -26.06 -23.26
N ASN A 309 -12.76 -26.56 -22.23
CA ASN A 309 -12.06 -25.69 -21.28
C ASN A 309 -10.95 -24.88 -21.99
N TYR A 310 -10.24 -25.46 -22.97
CA TYR A 310 -9.31 -24.69 -23.80
C TYR A 310 -10.02 -23.63 -24.66
N ARG A 311 -11.15 -23.96 -25.31
CA ARG A 311 -11.98 -22.97 -26.03
C ARG A 311 -12.49 -21.86 -25.11
N ASN A 312 -12.86 -22.17 -23.87
CA ASN A 312 -13.37 -21.22 -22.89
C ASN A 312 -12.26 -20.31 -22.33
N ILE A 313 -11.05 -20.82 -22.12
CA ILE A 313 -9.87 -20.01 -21.80
C ILE A 313 -9.55 -19.05 -22.96
N VAL A 314 -9.47 -19.56 -24.20
CA VAL A 314 -9.16 -18.74 -25.38
C VAL A 314 -10.26 -17.71 -25.66
N SER A 315 -11.55 -18.08 -25.54
CA SER A 315 -12.67 -17.16 -25.72
C SER A 315 -12.82 -16.17 -24.55
N GLY A 316 -12.42 -16.55 -23.33
CA GLY A 316 -12.34 -15.66 -22.17
C GLY A 316 -11.24 -14.61 -22.33
N ILE A 317 -10.03 -15.03 -22.70
CA ILE A 317 -8.92 -14.12 -23.04
C ILE A 317 -9.31 -13.20 -24.20
N LYS A 318 -9.96 -13.74 -25.25
CA LYS A 318 -10.44 -12.95 -26.39
C LYS A 318 -11.52 -11.95 -25.98
N ARG A 319 -12.49 -12.34 -25.14
CA ARG A 319 -13.51 -11.43 -24.57
C ARG A 319 -12.87 -10.32 -23.72
N ILE A 320 -11.91 -10.63 -22.86
CA ILE A 320 -11.17 -9.61 -22.08
C ILE A 320 -10.42 -8.64 -23.01
N TRP A 321 -9.81 -9.13 -24.09
CA TRP A 321 -9.18 -8.28 -25.12
C TRP A 321 -10.16 -7.44 -25.94
N GLN A 322 -11.40 -7.90 -26.12
CA GLN A 322 -12.46 -7.20 -26.86
C GLN A 322 -13.30 -6.24 -25.99
N GLN A 323 -13.38 -6.48 -24.67
CA GLN A 323 -14.04 -5.61 -23.69
C GLN A 323 -13.16 -4.44 -23.23
N ALA A 324 -11.86 -4.47 -23.52
CA ALA A 324 -11.06 -3.25 -23.51
C ALA A 324 -11.59 -2.32 -24.63
N PRO A 325 -11.99 -1.07 -24.34
CA PRO A 325 -12.63 -0.19 -25.33
C PRO A 325 -11.66 0.16 -26.45
N VAL A 326 -11.83 -0.57 -27.55
CA VAL A 326 -11.09 -0.49 -28.79
C VAL A 326 -12.12 -0.72 -29.89
N GLU A 327 -12.43 0.32 -30.66
CA GLU A 327 -12.97 0.13 -32.00
C GLU A 327 -11.96 -0.70 -32.78
N VAL A 328 -12.33 -1.95 -33.08
CA VAL A 328 -11.54 -2.84 -33.92
C VAL A 328 -12.01 -2.62 -35.34
N ASP A 329 -11.49 -1.56 -35.97
CA ASP A 329 -11.46 -1.45 -37.42
C ASP A 329 -10.97 -2.78 -37.98
N LEU A 330 -11.72 -3.37 -38.91
CA LEU A 330 -11.55 -4.76 -39.29
C LEU A 330 -10.11 -5.00 -39.78
N LEU A 331 -9.49 -6.04 -39.21
CA LEU A 331 -8.25 -6.57 -39.76
C LEU A 331 -8.57 -7.10 -41.17
N PRO A 332 -7.91 -6.61 -42.24
CA PRO A 332 -8.20 -7.09 -43.57
C PRO A 332 -7.92 -8.59 -43.67
N THR A 333 -8.86 -9.34 -44.25
CA THR A 333 -8.71 -10.75 -44.56
C THR A 333 -7.63 -10.92 -45.62
N ILE A 334 -6.48 -11.47 -45.22
CA ILE A 334 -5.34 -11.73 -46.10
C ILE A 334 -5.29 -13.23 -46.39
N GLU A 335 -5.37 -13.60 -47.67
CA GLU A 335 -5.42 -14.98 -48.13
C GLU A 335 -4.10 -15.74 -47.93
N ALA A 336 -4.19 -17.07 -47.98
CA ALA A 336 -3.11 -17.98 -47.64
C ALA A 336 -2.12 -18.19 -48.81
N SER A 337 -1.33 -17.16 -49.13
CA SER A 337 -0.16 -17.26 -50.01
C SER A 337 1.13 -16.75 -49.34
N GLU A 338 2.26 -17.00 -50.02
CA GLU A 338 3.63 -16.58 -49.68
C GLU A 338 4.15 -16.91 -48.27
N LEU A 339 4.70 -18.12 -48.10
CA LEU A 339 5.50 -18.49 -46.93
C LEU A 339 6.80 -17.66 -46.78
N ALA A 340 7.28 -17.06 -47.88
CA ALA A 340 8.49 -16.24 -47.94
C ALA A 340 8.43 -14.96 -47.08
N THR A 341 7.25 -14.44 -46.75
CA THR A 341 7.10 -13.15 -46.06
C THR A 341 7.24 -13.20 -44.54
N SER A 342 7.67 -14.32 -43.94
CA SER A 342 7.80 -14.50 -42.48
C SER A 342 8.52 -13.34 -41.76
N ARG A 343 9.70 -12.92 -42.25
CA ARG A 343 10.47 -11.81 -41.65
C ARG A 343 9.74 -10.46 -41.74
N SER A 344 8.99 -10.20 -42.81
CA SER A 344 8.20 -8.96 -42.96
C SER A 344 6.88 -9.00 -42.18
N ARG A 345 6.31 -10.20 -41.93
CA ARG A 345 5.20 -10.41 -40.99
C ARG A 345 5.67 -10.13 -39.56
N ALA A 346 6.82 -10.67 -39.15
CA ALA A 346 7.42 -10.43 -37.83
C ALA A 346 7.72 -8.93 -37.59
N ILE A 347 8.35 -8.24 -38.55
CA ILE A 347 8.63 -6.79 -38.44
C ILE A 347 7.33 -5.98 -38.38
N ARG A 348 6.29 -6.32 -39.16
CA ARG A 348 4.98 -5.66 -39.08
C ARG A 348 4.30 -5.90 -37.74
N LEU A 349 4.35 -7.12 -37.20
CA LEU A 349 3.81 -7.46 -35.88
C LEU A 349 4.55 -6.70 -34.76
N CYS A 350 5.88 -6.65 -34.78
CA CYS A 350 6.67 -5.88 -33.81
C CYS A 350 6.40 -4.38 -33.91
N LYS A 351 6.23 -3.80 -35.11
CA LYS A 351 5.82 -2.40 -35.28
C LYS A 351 4.40 -2.14 -34.78
N TYR A 352 3.46 -3.06 -35.01
CA TYR A 352 2.08 -2.96 -34.51
C TYR A 352 2.00 -3.07 -32.98
N LEU A 353 2.68 -4.07 -32.40
CA LEU A 353 2.81 -4.24 -30.95
C LEU A 353 3.50 -3.01 -30.35
N GLY A 354 4.60 -2.53 -30.92
CA GLY A 354 5.27 -1.29 -30.48
C GLY A 354 4.34 -0.07 -30.51
N LYS A 355 3.51 0.08 -31.55
CA LYS A 355 2.51 1.15 -31.64
C LYS A 355 1.40 1.01 -30.59
N LYS A 356 0.86 -0.19 -30.37
CA LYS A 356 -0.18 -0.45 -29.34
C LYS A 356 0.38 -0.31 -27.91
N VAL A 357 1.59 -0.80 -27.65
CA VAL A 357 2.31 -0.64 -26.37
C VAL A 357 2.65 0.83 -26.10
N GLY A 358 3.11 1.57 -27.11
CA GLY A 358 3.31 3.03 -27.01
C GLY A 358 2.00 3.79 -26.77
N GLN A 359 0.90 3.41 -27.43
CA GLN A 359 -0.43 3.96 -27.15
C GLN A 359 -0.91 3.63 -25.73
N PHE A 360 -0.68 2.41 -25.24
CA PHE A 360 -0.97 2.02 -23.86
C PHE A 360 -0.16 2.87 -22.87
N PHE A 361 1.17 2.94 -23.00
CA PHE A 361 2.00 3.77 -22.13
C PHE A 361 1.62 5.26 -22.20
N ARG A 362 1.21 5.79 -23.36
CA ARG A 362 0.74 7.19 -23.47
C ARG A 362 -0.63 7.42 -22.81
N ARG A 363 -1.55 6.45 -22.90
CA ARG A 363 -2.86 6.50 -22.20
C ARG A 363 -2.68 6.34 -20.68
N THR A 364 -1.92 5.34 -20.25
CA THR A 364 -1.59 5.07 -18.84
C THR A 364 -0.80 6.23 -18.23
N GLY A 365 0.19 6.78 -18.94
CA GLY A 365 0.97 7.95 -18.51
C GLY A 365 0.12 9.22 -18.29
N LYS A 366 -0.92 9.44 -19.12
CA LYS A 366 -1.89 10.52 -18.87
C LYS A 366 -2.73 10.28 -17.61
N ARG A 367 -3.22 9.04 -17.39
CA ARG A 367 -3.95 8.67 -16.16
C ARG A 367 -3.08 8.77 -14.91
N VAL A 368 -1.84 8.29 -14.99
CA VAL A 368 -0.79 8.46 -13.97
C VAL A 368 -0.61 9.93 -13.61
N LEU A 369 -0.36 10.80 -14.58
CA LEU A 369 -0.13 12.22 -14.32
C LEU A 369 -1.36 12.92 -13.72
N PHE A 370 -2.57 12.53 -14.14
CA PHE A 370 -3.81 13.03 -13.56
C PHE A 370 -3.96 12.59 -12.08
N ILE A 371 -3.82 11.30 -11.79
CA ILE A 371 -3.93 10.76 -10.42
C ILE A 371 -2.85 11.35 -9.50
N VAL A 372 -1.61 11.52 -9.97
CA VAL A 372 -0.55 12.21 -9.23
C VAL A 372 -0.91 13.67 -8.95
N ARG A 373 -1.46 14.41 -9.92
CA ARG A 373 -1.90 15.80 -9.71
C ARG A 373 -3.00 15.88 -8.66
N VAL A 374 -4.07 15.08 -8.82
CA VAL A 374 -5.18 15.02 -7.85
C VAL A 374 -4.66 14.68 -6.45
N HIS A 375 -3.78 13.68 -6.31
CA HIS A 375 -3.24 13.29 -5.02
C HIS A 375 -2.30 14.36 -4.42
N LEU A 376 -1.44 15.00 -5.23
CA LEU A 376 -0.61 16.12 -4.77
C LEU A 376 -1.47 17.32 -4.34
N ASP A 377 -2.58 17.58 -5.03
CA ASP A 377 -3.49 18.67 -4.66
C ASP A 377 -4.30 18.32 -3.39
N VAL A 378 -4.63 17.05 -3.15
CA VAL A 378 -5.14 16.57 -1.84
C VAL A 378 -4.08 16.74 -0.74
N MET A 379 -2.82 16.35 -0.98
CA MET A 379 -1.70 16.52 -0.02
C MET A 379 -1.43 18.00 0.32
N LYS A 380 -1.59 18.92 -0.65
CA LYS A 380 -1.51 20.38 -0.42
C LYS A 380 -2.70 20.91 0.39
N ARG A 381 -3.92 20.46 0.09
CA ARG A 381 -5.16 20.86 0.79
C ARG A 381 -5.18 20.35 2.23
N VAL A 382 -4.67 19.14 2.47
CA VAL A 382 -4.63 18.50 3.78
C VAL A 382 -3.19 18.55 4.32
N GLN A 383 -2.80 19.68 4.92
CA GLN A 383 -1.45 19.91 5.46
C GLN A 383 -0.95 18.74 6.34
N TYR A 384 -1.82 18.20 7.20
CA TYR A 384 -1.52 17.05 8.05
C TYR A 384 -1.20 15.77 7.28
N LEU A 385 -1.75 15.55 6.07
CA LEU A 385 -1.47 14.36 5.26
C LEU A 385 -0.02 14.36 4.73
N THR A 386 0.52 15.54 4.39
CA THR A 386 1.93 15.67 4.00
C THR A 386 2.85 15.33 5.18
N LEU A 387 2.57 15.89 6.36
CA LEU A 387 3.32 15.59 7.58
C LEU A 387 3.23 14.09 7.94
N TYR A 388 2.04 13.52 7.90
CA TYR A 388 1.77 12.10 8.14
C TYR A 388 2.53 11.19 7.16
N THR A 389 2.62 11.57 5.89
CA THR A 389 3.39 10.85 4.86
C THR A 389 4.89 10.88 5.17
N VAL A 390 5.44 12.01 5.62
CA VAL A 390 6.83 12.12 6.08
C VAL A 390 7.08 11.26 7.33
N GLY A 391 6.16 11.26 8.30
CA GLY A 391 6.26 10.45 9.51
C GLY A 391 6.26 8.95 9.20
N TYR A 392 5.30 8.48 8.39
CA TYR A 392 5.22 7.08 7.98
C TYR A 392 6.44 6.66 7.12
N THR A 393 6.88 7.51 6.18
CA THR A 393 8.13 7.31 5.42
C THR A 393 9.31 7.10 6.37
N SER A 394 9.39 7.91 7.42
CA SER A 394 10.49 7.90 8.38
C SER A 394 10.53 6.63 9.23
N LEU A 395 9.37 6.22 9.77
CA LEU A 395 9.17 4.93 10.42
C LEU A 395 9.57 3.77 9.49
N LYS A 396 9.08 3.79 8.24
CA LYS A 396 9.29 2.70 7.28
C LYS A 396 10.77 2.58 6.86
N SER A 397 11.44 3.71 6.63
CA SER A 397 12.87 3.75 6.33
C SER A 397 13.69 3.15 7.47
N ALA A 398 13.40 3.54 8.71
CA ALA A 398 14.11 3.03 9.89
C ALA A 398 13.79 1.54 10.18
N ARG A 399 12.52 1.11 10.08
CA ARG A 399 12.14 -0.32 10.21
C ARG A 399 12.87 -1.18 9.18
N ASN A 400 12.82 -0.80 7.90
CA ASN A 400 13.45 -1.55 6.82
C ASN A 400 14.97 -1.59 6.97
N CYS A 401 15.61 -0.46 7.30
CA CYS A 401 17.05 -0.38 7.50
C CYS A 401 17.51 -1.27 8.67
N PHE A 402 16.83 -1.22 9.82
CA PHE A 402 17.12 -2.12 10.94
C PHE A 402 16.96 -3.61 10.53
N ALA A 403 15.85 -3.96 9.88
CA ALA A 403 15.55 -5.34 9.46
C ALA A 403 16.59 -5.92 8.48
N PHE A 404 17.04 -5.13 7.50
CA PHE A 404 18.00 -5.59 6.48
C PHE A 404 19.45 -5.64 7.00
N TRP A 405 19.81 -4.79 7.95
CA TRP A 405 21.20 -4.66 8.42
C TRP A 405 21.50 -5.37 9.75
N ILE A 406 20.49 -5.76 10.56
CA ILE A 406 20.73 -6.41 11.88
C ILE A 406 21.59 -7.69 11.78
N SER A 407 21.28 -8.60 10.84
CA SER A 407 22.06 -9.83 10.65
C SER A 407 23.52 -9.54 10.25
N PHE A 408 23.73 -8.57 9.35
CA PHE A 408 25.06 -8.13 8.93
C PHE A 408 25.82 -7.45 10.08
N TYR A 409 25.14 -6.62 10.88
CA TYR A 409 25.73 -5.92 12.03
C TYR A 409 26.28 -6.91 13.07
N LEU A 410 25.46 -7.85 13.50
CA LEU A 410 25.80 -8.84 14.52
C LEU A 410 26.96 -9.74 14.08
N THR A 411 26.98 -10.14 12.80
CA THR A 411 28.01 -11.04 12.25
C THR A 411 29.34 -10.34 11.97
N THR A 412 29.33 -9.09 11.48
CA THR A 412 30.58 -8.41 11.09
C THR A 412 31.26 -7.62 12.22
N ASN A 413 30.52 -7.15 13.23
CA ASN A 413 31.06 -6.20 14.24
C ASN A 413 31.07 -6.79 15.64
N LEU A 414 29.96 -7.38 16.06
CA LEU A 414 29.89 -8.16 17.32
C LEU A 414 30.44 -9.59 17.16
N LYS A 415 30.86 -9.96 15.93
CA LYS A 415 31.51 -11.23 15.57
C LYS A 415 30.68 -12.48 15.93
N TYR A 416 29.35 -12.35 16.02
CA TYR A 416 28.46 -13.48 16.23
C TYR A 416 28.42 -14.41 15.00
N SER A 417 28.05 -15.68 15.22
CA SER A 417 27.90 -16.64 14.12
C SER A 417 26.84 -16.21 13.11
N ILE A 418 26.97 -16.65 11.86
CA ILE A 418 25.99 -16.37 10.79
C ILE A 418 24.59 -16.86 11.18
N GLN A 419 24.50 -18.01 11.88
CA GLN A 419 23.24 -18.53 12.39
C GLN A 419 22.57 -17.56 13.38
N TYR A 420 23.33 -16.97 14.31
CA TYR A 420 22.79 -15.98 15.26
C TYR A 420 22.34 -14.68 14.58
N GLY A 421 23.03 -14.25 13.52
CA GLY A 421 22.57 -13.13 12.67
C GLY A 421 21.20 -13.43 12.02
N ILE A 422 21.04 -14.62 11.45
CA ILE A 422 19.78 -15.06 10.83
C ILE A 422 18.66 -15.22 11.88
N TYR A 423 18.96 -15.79 13.04
CA TYR A 423 17.99 -15.92 14.14
C TYR A 423 17.57 -14.56 14.71
N ALA A 424 18.44 -13.55 14.75
CA ALA A 424 18.04 -12.20 15.12
C ALA A 424 17.00 -11.62 14.14
N THR A 425 17.18 -11.80 12.83
CA THR A 425 16.15 -11.39 11.84
C THR A 425 14.86 -12.19 12.02
N LEU A 426 14.91 -13.49 12.32
CA LEU A 426 13.70 -14.28 12.65
C LEU A 426 12.96 -13.70 13.87
N VAL A 427 13.69 -13.41 14.94
CA VAL A 427 13.14 -12.82 16.17
C VAL A 427 12.55 -11.43 15.93
N PHE A 428 13.12 -10.63 15.01
CA PHE A 428 12.54 -9.36 14.56
C PHE A 428 11.19 -9.54 13.84
N GLN A 429 11.05 -10.55 12.96
CA GLN A 429 9.78 -10.81 12.27
C GLN A 429 8.74 -11.42 13.23
N LEU A 430 9.15 -12.25 14.20
CA LEU A 430 8.26 -12.76 15.26
C LEU A 430 7.72 -11.60 16.14
N GLY A 431 8.61 -10.66 16.50
CA GLY A 431 8.22 -9.40 17.16
C GLY A 431 7.24 -8.61 16.30
N SER A 432 7.57 -8.42 15.01
CA SER A 432 6.70 -7.72 14.05
C SER A 432 5.31 -8.37 13.95
N CYS A 433 5.22 -9.69 13.90
CA CYS A 433 3.95 -10.42 13.86
C CYS A 433 3.11 -10.19 15.14
N ALA A 434 3.74 -10.24 16.33
CA ALA A 434 3.08 -9.90 17.59
C ALA A 434 2.61 -8.43 17.61
N GLY A 435 3.41 -7.51 17.06
CA GLY A 435 3.06 -6.09 16.90
C GLY A 435 1.78 -5.86 16.12
N SER A 436 1.57 -6.58 15.01
CA SER A 436 0.34 -6.51 14.20
C SER A 436 -0.92 -6.95 14.96
N LEU A 437 -0.81 -8.03 15.75
CA LEU A 437 -1.92 -8.53 16.57
C LEU A 437 -2.25 -7.53 17.70
N ILE A 438 -1.21 -7.01 18.37
CA ILE A 438 -1.35 -6.00 19.42
C ILE A 438 -1.97 -4.71 18.88
N ALA A 439 -1.58 -4.24 17.69
CA ALA A 439 -2.20 -3.08 17.03
C ALA A 439 -3.71 -3.25 16.84
N GLY A 440 -4.15 -4.43 16.36
CA GLY A 440 -5.57 -4.76 16.19
C GLY A 440 -6.34 -4.72 17.52
N MET A 441 -5.77 -5.31 18.58
CA MET A 441 -6.37 -5.31 19.92
C MET A 441 -6.41 -3.90 20.54
N PHE A 442 -5.29 -3.19 20.54
CA PHE A 442 -5.13 -1.85 21.10
C PHE A 442 -6.06 -0.84 20.43
N SER A 443 -6.19 -0.91 19.10
CA SER A 443 -7.15 -0.11 18.32
C SER A 443 -8.61 -0.35 18.74
N LYS A 444 -8.99 -1.60 19.04
CA LYS A 444 -10.36 -1.96 19.45
C LYS A 444 -10.65 -1.58 20.91
N LEU A 445 -9.68 -1.72 21.80
CA LEU A 445 -9.86 -1.58 23.25
C LEU A 445 -9.68 -0.14 23.76
N VAL A 446 -8.64 0.56 23.30
CA VAL A 446 -8.18 1.82 23.93
C VAL A 446 -8.58 3.07 23.12
N LEU A 447 -8.85 2.91 21.81
CA LEU A 447 -8.76 4.01 20.85
C LEU A 447 -9.97 4.21 19.94
N GLN A 448 -11.15 3.70 20.33
CA GLN A 448 -12.35 3.69 19.47
C GLN A 448 -12.69 5.07 18.87
N ASN A 449 -12.50 6.15 19.64
CA ASN A 449 -12.78 7.53 19.22
C ASN A 449 -11.51 8.36 18.90
N HIS A 450 -10.30 7.81 19.09
CA HIS A 450 -9.03 8.58 19.12
C HIS A 450 -7.91 7.91 18.30
N HIS A 451 -8.20 7.52 17.06
CA HIS A 451 -7.29 6.76 16.21
C HIS A 451 -5.92 7.44 15.97
N LEU A 452 -5.90 8.77 15.79
CA LEU A 452 -4.66 9.54 15.59
C LEU A 452 -3.76 9.50 16.84
N THR A 453 -4.33 9.75 18.02
CA THR A 453 -3.63 9.67 19.32
C THR A 453 -3.00 8.29 19.54
N GLY A 454 -3.65 7.22 19.06
CA GLY A 454 -3.10 5.88 19.06
C GLY A 454 -1.83 5.74 18.22
N CYS A 455 -1.83 6.30 17.01
CA CYS A 455 -0.67 6.34 16.13
C CYS A 455 0.49 7.08 16.82
N SER A 456 0.21 8.25 17.42
CA SER A 456 1.20 9.05 18.17
C SER A 456 1.82 8.27 19.34
N ILE A 457 1.00 7.63 20.18
CA ILE A 457 1.47 6.82 21.31
C ILE A 457 2.36 5.66 20.83
N SER A 458 1.94 4.94 19.78
CA SER A 458 2.73 3.84 19.22
C SER A 458 4.05 4.31 18.60
N ALA A 459 4.06 5.48 17.94
CA ALA A 459 5.28 6.08 17.40
C ALA A 459 6.27 6.44 18.51
N VAL A 460 5.80 7.05 19.61
CA VAL A 460 6.64 7.36 20.78
C VAL A 460 7.19 6.08 21.41
N PHE A 461 6.38 5.03 21.52
CA PHE A 461 6.84 3.71 21.97
C PHE A 461 7.92 3.11 21.04
N SER A 462 7.79 3.24 19.71
CA SER A 462 8.82 2.82 18.74
C SER A 462 10.12 3.60 18.86
N PHE A 463 10.04 4.92 19.01
CA PHE A 463 11.20 5.77 19.24
C PHE A 463 11.93 5.36 20.54
N LEU A 464 11.19 5.18 21.65
CA LEU A 464 11.76 4.76 22.92
C LEU A 464 12.39 3.36 22.85
N MET A 465 11.71 2.38 22.24
CA MET A 465 12.25 1.02 22.09
C MET A 465 13.53 1.00 21.25
N LEU A 466 13.60 1.79 20.19
CA LEU A 466 14.82 1.91 19.37
C LEU A 466 15.94 2.67 20.10
N ALA A 467 15.61 3.76 20.82
CA ALA A 467 16.57 4.51 21.61
C ALA A 467 17.21 3.65 22.71
N LEU A 468 16.43 2.75 23.35
CA LEU A 468 16.94 1.78 24.31
C LEU A 468 18.00 0.85 23.68
N VAL A 469 17.85 0.42 22.42
CA VAL A 469 18.86 -0.43 21.76
C VAL A 469 20.22 0.27 21.62
N TYR A 470 20.25 1.59 21.48
CA TYR A 470 21.51 2.35 21.38
C TYR A 470 22.25 2.48 22.73
N PHE A 471 21.53 2.52 23.85
CA PHE A 471 22.12 2.60 25.18
C PHE A 471 22.42 1.23 25.80
N MET A 472 21.90 0.15 25.24
CA MET A 472 22.04 -1.20 25.80
C MET A 472 23.25 -1.96 25.26
N ASP A 473 24.07 -2.47 26.18
CA ASP A 473 25.10 -3.46 25.86
C ASP A 473 24.44 -4.77 25.35
N LEU A 474 24.72 -5.08 24.09
CA LEU A 474 24.26 -6.27 23.37
C LEU A 474 25.10 -7.52 23.63
N GLY A 475 26.15 -7.46 24.46
CA GLY A 475 27.14 -8.54 24.66
C GLY A 475 26.57 -9.90 25.07
N THR A 476 25.34 -9.96 25.60
CA THR A 476 24.61 -11.22 25.80
C THR A 476 23.57 -11.42 24.70
N ILE A 477 23.67 -12.51 23.94
CA ILE A 477 22.77 -12.79 22.80
C ILE A 477 21.28 -12.80 23.18
N TRP A 478 20.91 -13.29 24.37
CA TRP A 478 19.53 -13.25 24.87
C TRP A 478 19.01 -11.82 25.05
N LYS A 479 19.84 -10.87 25.50
CA LYS A 479 19.49 -9.44 25.55
C LYS A 479 19.23 -8.94 24.12
N CYS A 480 20.16 -9.23 23.20
CA CYS A 480 20.04 -8.84 21.80
C CYS A 480 18.73 -9.35 21.17
N PHE A 481 18.38 -10.62 21.35
CA PHE A 481 17.12 -11.19 20.85
C PHE A 481 15.90 -10.50 21.47
N THR A 482 15.87 -10.27 22.79
CA THR A 482 14.76 -9.55 23.46
C THR A 482 14.59 -8.14 22.91
N TYR A 483 15.67 -7.37 22.73
CA TYR A 483 15.57 -6.01 22.18
C TYR A 483 15.17 -6.01 20.70
N VAL A 484 15.70 -6.92 19.89
CA VAL A 484 15.33 -7.06 18.47
C VAL A 484 13.86 -7.46 18.31
N PHE A 485 13.32 -8.31 19.19
CA PHE A 485 11.89 -8.63 19.27
C PHE A 485 11.06 -7.38 19.60
N LEU A 486 11.45 -6.62 20.64
CA LEU A 486 10.72 -5.43 21.09
C LEU A 486 10.70 -4.32 20.03
N VAL A 487 11.80 -4.10 19.29
CA VAL A 487 11.83 -3.15 18.17
C VAL A 487 10.92 -3.62 17.03
N GLY A 488 10.91 -4.91 16.68
CA GLY A 488 9.97 -5.45 15.69
C GLY A 488 8.50 -5.23 16.11
N LEU A 489 8.18 -5.57 17.36
CA LEU A 489 6.86 -5.40 17.95
C LEU A 489 6.39 -3.95 17.94
N ALA A 490 7.22 -3.03 18.43
CA ALA A 490 6.89 -1.61 18.48
C ALA A 490 6.68 -1.01 17.08
N THR A 491 7.66 -1.21 16.19
CA THR A 491 7.66 -0.60 14.86
C THR A 491 6.54 -1.12 13.97
N ASN A 492 6.24 -2.43 14.01
CA ASN A 492 5.13 -2.95 13.21
C ASN A 492 3.75 -2.66 13.82
N CYS A 493 3.63 -2.61 15.15
CA CYS A 493 2.40 -2.13 15.80
C CYS A 493 2.06 -0.70 15.33
N THR A 494 3.08 0.16 15.29
CA THR A 494 2.98 1.54 14.80
C THR A 494 2.63 1.59 13.32
N GLU A 495 3.31 0.82 12.47
CA GLU A 495 3.01 0.73 11.04
C GLU A 495 1.57 0.28 10.78
N MET A 496 1.08 -0.73 11.50
CA MET A 496 -0.29 -1.22 11.34
C MET A 496 -1.34 -0.22 11.82
N LEU A 497 -1.11 0.49 12.94
CA LEU A 497 -2.01 1.57 13.39
C LEU A 497 -2.07 2.72 12.37
N ILE A 498 -0.92 3.13 11.84
CA ILE A 498 -0.81 4.17 10.82
C ILE A 498 -1.55 3.79 9.54
N THR A 499 -1.22 2.63 8.97
CA THR A 499 -1.72 2.24 7.64
C THR A 499 -3.18 1.79 7.64
N THR A 500 -3.70 1.24 8.75
CA THR A 500 -5.09 0.74 8.81
C THR A 500 -6.09 1.69 9.48
N ARG A 501 -5.65 2.57 10.39
CA ARG A 501 -6.55 3.44 11.18
C ARG A 501 -6.28 4.92 11.03
N GLY A 502 -5.02 5.35 11.18
CA GLY A 502 -4.69 6.77 11.13
C GLY A 502 -4.96 7.38 9.76
N LEU A 503 -4.59 6.68 8.66
CA LEU A 503 -4.88 7.17 7.31
C LEU A 503 -6.39 7.20 7.03
N LYS A 504 -7.17 6.20 7.47
CA LYS A 504 -8.63 6.24 7.32
C LYS A 504 -9.22 7.44 8.04
N ALA A 505 -8.82 7.69 9.29
CA ALA A 505 -9.30 8.83 10.06
C ALA A 505 -8.98 10.18 9.39
N LEU A 506 -7.81 10.33 8.77
CA LEU A 506 -7.46 11.53 7.98
C LEU A 506 -8.32 11.66 6.72
N CYS A 507 -8.56 10.57 5.99
CA CYS A 507 -9.44 10.58 4.81
C CYS A 507 -10.87 10.95 5.19
N ASP A 508 -11.47 10.27 6.18
CA ASP A 508 -12.83 10.52 6.68
C ASP A 508 -13.00 11.99 7.14
N GLN A 509 -11.98 12.57 7.80
CA GLN A 509 -11.96 13.98 8.20
C GLN A 509 -11.81 14.95 7.02
N SER A 510 -10.99 14.61 6.02
CA SER A 510 -10.84 15.46 4.82
C SER A 510 -12.12 15.48 3.96
N LEU A 511 -12.80 14.34 3.86
CA LEU A 511 -14.02 14.17 3.08
C LEU A 511 -15.20 14.93 3.70
N SER A 512 -15.42 14.75 5.00
CA SER A 512 -16.48 15.47 5.73
C SER A 512 -16.32 17.00 5.66
N LYS A 513 -15.09 17.51 5.67
CA LYS A 513 -14.82 18.94 5.46
C LYS A 513 -15.10 19.40 4.02
N PHE A 514 -14.82 18.56 3.02
CA PHE A 514 -15.13 18.86 1.62
C PHE A 514 -16.63 18.89 1.35
N LEU A 515 -17.38 17.90 1.85
CA LEU A 515 -18.84 17.82 1.73
C LEU A 515 -19.54 18.98 2.45
N CYS A 516 -19.08 19.36 3.64
CA CYS A 516 -19.61 20.52 4.36
C CYS A 516 -19.48 21.84 3.57
N ASN A 517 -18.43 21.96 2.74
CA ASN A 517 -18.17 23.13 1.90
C ASN A 517 -18.81 23.04 0.49
N THR A 518 -19.39 21.91 0.12
CA THR A 518 -19.84 21.62 -1.26
C THR A 518 -21.26 21.06 -1.23
N ARG A 519 -22.27 21.90 -1.51
CA ARG A 519 -23.71 21.58 -1.40
C ARG A 519 -24.23 20.65 -2.52
N ILE A 520 -23.56 19.50 -2.74
CA ILE A 520 -23.86 18.52 -3.78
C ILE A 520 -23.84 17.12 -3.16
N HIS A 521 -25.01 16.60 -2.76
CA HIS A 521 -25.12 15.28 -2.12
C HIS A 521 -25.07 14.08 -3.09
N SER A 522 -25.18 14.31 -4.41
CA SER A 522 -25.41 13.26 -5.41
C SER A 522 -24.15 12.51 -5.89
N PHE A 523 -23.02 12.61 -5.18
CA PHE A 523 -21.73 12.02 -5.60
C PHE A 523 -21.20 10.88 -4.71
N LEU A 524 -21.88 10.56 -3.60
CA LEU A 524 -21.40 9.64 -2.56
C LEU A 524 -21.04 8.23 -3.06
N ASP A 525 -21.75 7.69 -4.06
CA ASP A 525 -21.47 6.35 -4.64
C ASP A 525 -20.22 6.30 -5.53
N GLU A 526 -19.63 7.44 -5.89
CA GLU A 526 -18.30 7.49 -6.52
C GLU A 526 -17.19 7.53 -5.45
N GLU A 527 -17.42 8.11 -4.27
CA GLU A 527 -16.36 8.43 -3.30
C GLU A 527 -15.76 7.20 -2.57
N GLU A 528 -16.48 6.08 -2.41
CA GLU A 528 -15.87 4.83 -1.89
C GLU A 528 -14.81 4.27 -2.87
N LYS A 529 -14.85 4.67 -4.15
CA LYS A 529 -13.82 4.32 -5.13
C LYS A 529 -12.51 5.03 -4.80
N ASP A 530 -12.59 6.32 -4.48
CA ASP A 530 -11.44 7.19 -4.24
C ASP A 530 -10.68 6.87 -2.94
N TYR A 531 -11.34 6.37 -1.89
CA TYR A 531 -10.61 5.91 -0.69
C TYR A 531 -9.58 4.82 -1.02
N SER A 532 -9.96 3.84 -1.85
CA SER A 532 -9.06 2.75 -2.25
C SER A 532 -7.87 3.24 -3.09
N VAL A 533 -8.08 4.26 -3.91
CA VAL A 533 -7.03 4.91 -4.70
C VAL A 533 -6.10 5.73 -3.80
N SER A 534 -6.67 6.54 -2.89
CA SER A 534 -5.93 7.40 -1.96
C SER A 534 -5.05 6.62 -0.98
N LEU A 535 -5.56 5.51 -0.43
CA LEU A 535 -4.78 4.57 0.38
C LEU A 535 -3.61 3.98 -0.45
N GLY A 536 -3.90 3.48 -1.65
CA GLY A 536 -2.89 2.91 -2.54
C GLY A 536 -1.79 3.91 -2.92
N THR A 537 -2.15 5.14 -3.31
CA THR A 537 -1.19 6.18 -3.69
C THR A 537 -0.39 6.69 -2.50
N THR A 538 -1.00 6.93 -1.33
CA THR A 538 -0.27 7.38 -0.12
C THR A 538 0.78 6.34 0.29
N LEU A 539 0.39 5.06 0.33
CA LEU A 539 1.32 3.96 0.64
C LEU A 539 2.44 3.86 -0.39
N SER A 540 2.12 4.01 -1.68
CA SER A 540 3.11 3.97 -2.76
C SER A 540 4.12 5.12 -2.67
N ILE A 541 3.66 6.34 -2.39
CA ILE A 541 4.51 7.53 -2.24
C ILE A 541 5.41 7.39 -1.01
N ALA A 542 4.85 6.99 0.15
CA ALA A 542 5.64 6.81 1.36
C ALA A 542 6.68 5.69 1.22
N ASN A 543 6.32 4.57 0.57
CA ASN A 543 7.28 3.51 0.26
C ASN A 543 8.36 4.03 -0.70
N PHE A 544 8.00 4.67 -1.81
CA PHE A 544 8.95 5.27 -2.78
C PHE A 544 9.94 6.23 -2.10
N LEU A 545 9.45 7.16 -1.28
CA LEU A 545 10.28 8.07 -0.51
C LEU A 545 11.19 7.32 0.47
N SER A 546 10.72 6.23 1.10
CA SER A 546 11.55 5.42 2.01
C SER A 546 12.68 4.67 1.27
N VAL A 547 12.48 4.33 -0.02
CA VAL A 547 13.54 3.78 -0.89
C VAL A 547 14.57 4.84 -1.23
N PHE A 548 14.14 6.03 -1.66
CA PHE A 548 15.04 7.15 -1.93
C PHE A 548 15.84 7.54 -0.69
N GLN A 549 15.20 7.57 0.48
CA GLN A 549 15.85 7.83 1.75
C GLN A 549 16.81 6.71 2.17
N GLY A 550 16.47 5.44 1.92
CA GLY A 550 17.38 4.31 2.11
C GLY A 550 18.62 4.38 1.20
N TYR A 551 18.43 4.76 -0.06
CA TYR A 551 19.52 5.02 -1.01
C TYR A 551 20.41 6.18 -0.54
N ILE A 552 19.81 7.31 -0.15
CA ILE A 552 20.53 8.46 0.43
C ILE A 552 21.31 8.03 1.67
N SER A 553 20.74 7.18 2.54
CA SER A 553 21.41 6.65 3.74
C SER A 553 22.66 5.82 3.40
N ILE A 554 22.56 4.93 2.41
CA ILE A 554 23.67 4.08 1.95
C ILE A 554 24.75 4.93 1.25
N TYR A 555 24.34 5.87 0.41
CA TYR A 555 25.24 6.81 -0.27
C TYR A 555 25.98 7.70 0.74
N ILE A 556 25.26 8.25 1.74
CA ILE A 556 25.85 8.97 2.87
C ILE A 556 26.82 8.06 3.63
N ALA A 557 26.44 6.83 4.00
CA ALA A 557 27.32 5.91 4.73
C ALA A 557 28.64 5.62 3.97
N HIS A 558 28.59 5.57 2.63
CA HIS A 558 29.74 5.29 1.77
C HIS A 558 30.60 6.55 1.45
N HIS A 559 30.00 7.74 1.34
CA HIS A 559 30.69 8.98 0.91
C HIS A 559 30.88 10.02 2.03
N SER A 560 30.45 9.75 3.27
CA SER A 560 30.55 10.71 4.40
C SER A 560 31.90 10.73 5.10
N CYS A 561 32.91 11.13 4.33
CA CYS A 561 33.98 11.98 4.85
C CYS A 561 33.67 13.49 4.63
N ALA A 562 32.81 13.85 3.67
CA ALA A 562 32.55 15.26 3.32
C ALA A 562 31.07 15.71 3.30
N ILE A 563 30.16 14.96 2.66
CA ILE A 563 28.87 15.54 2.19
C ILE A 563 27.78 15.66 3.27
N ALA A 564 27.84 14.89 4.36
CA ALA A 564 26.82 14.88 5.42
C ALA A 564 26.56 16.24 6.12
N ILE A 565 27.46 17.21 5.94
CA ILE A 565 27.39 18.53 6.58
C ILE A 565 26.36 19.47 5.90
N ILE A 566 25.93 19.21 4.66
CA ILE A 566 25.15 20.22 3.90
C ILE A 566 23.63 20.00 3.99
N VAL A 567 23.13 18.76 4.05
CA VAL A 567 21.69 18.45 3.89
C VAL A 567 20.91 18.40 5.21
N CYS A 568 21.59 18.34 6.37
CA CYS A 568 20.96 18.28 7.70
C CYS A 568 21.35 19.43 8.65
N VAL A 569 22.23 20.35 8.27
CA VAL A 569 22.83 21.34 9.20
C VAL A 569 22.21 22.72 9.06
N SER A 570 20.98 22.84 9.57
CA SER A 570 20.45 24.13 10.08
C SER A 570 20.13 24.08 11.59
N ALA A 571 20.28 22.92 12.25
CA ALA A 571 19.86 22.72 13.64
C ALA A 571 20.87 21.98 14.55
N PHE A 572 21.64 21.01 14.03
CA PHE A 572 22.59 20.23 14.83
C PHE A 572 23.98 20.20 14.20
N LYS A 573 24.98 20.72 14.94
CA LYS A 573 26.38 20.85 14.51
C LYS A 573 27.31 20.40 15.64
N LEU A 574 27.63 19.11 15.67
CA LEU A 574 28.48 18.47 16.68
C LEU A 574 29.39 17.40 16.05
N CYS A 575 30.53 17.12 16.69
CA CYS A 575 31.70 16.46 16.11
C CYS A 575 31.44 15.07 15.50
N PHE A 576 31.97 14.83 14.29
CA PHE A 576 31.64 13.65 13.46
C PHE A 576 32.86 13.09 12.66
N CYS A 577 33.99 12.79 13.33
CA CYS A 577 35.24 12.39 12.63
C CYS A 577 35.87 11.03 13.01
N SER A 578 35.29 10.23 13.91
CA SER A 578 35.66 8.81 14.07
C SER A 578 34.40 7.94 14.00
N PHE A 579 34.41 6.91 13.15
CA PHE A 579 33.19 6.34 12.56
C PHE A 579 32.98 4.86 12.92
N GLY A 580 31.75 4.52 13.30
CA GLY A 580 31.30 3.16 13.59
C GLY A 580 29.77 3.07 13.60
N TRP A 581 29.22 1.89 13.88
CA TRP A 581 27.78 1.57 13.75
C TRP A 581 26.84 2.41 14.60
N ASN A 582 27.36 3.06 15.65
CA ASN A 582 26.68 4.09 16.44
C ASN A 582 26.07 5.18 15.53
N LYS A 583 26.69 5.49 14.37
CA LYS A 583 26.12 6.33 13.29
C LYS A 583 24.77 5.83 12.80
N MET A 584 24.65 4.54 12.49
CA MET A 584 23.42 3.95 11.95
C MET A 584 22.32 4.01 13.01
N PHE A 585 22.60 3.61 14.24
CA PHE A 585 21.61 3.68 15.32
C PHE A 585 21.17 5.12 15.61
N LEU A 586 22.09 6.10 15.64
CA LEU A 586 21.72 7.52 15.79
C LEU A 586 20.86 8.03 14.62
N TYR A 587 21.17 7.63 13.39
CA TYR A 587 20.32 7.92 12.23
C TYR A 587 18.93 7.29 12.38
N LEU A 588 18.83 6.00 12.73
CA LEU A 588 17.55 5.33 12.95
C LEU A 588 16.73 6.01 14.06
N ILE A 589 17.38 6.47 15.14
CA ILE A 589 16.76 7.22 16.25
C ILE A 589 16.24 8.58 15.77
N LEU A 590 17.03 9.32 14.99
CA LEU A 590 16.59 10.58 14.38
C LEU A 590 15.39 10.36 13.44
N MET A 591 15.39 9.27 12.68
CA MET A 591 14.28 8.88 11.81
C MET A 591 13.01 8.52 12.59
N MET A 592 13.13 7.78 13.70
CA MET A 592 11.98 7.56 14.59
C MET A 592 11.53 8.85 15.30
N PHE A 593 12.46 9.76 15.64
CA PHE A 593 12.12 11.06 16.22
C PHE A 593 11.31 11.92 15.23
N LEU A 594 11.76 12.00 13.97
CA LEU A 594 11.02 12.63 12.88
C LEU A 594 9.64 11.99 12.71
N SER A 595 9.54 10.66 12.81
CA SER A 595 8.24 9.98 12.86
C SER A 595 7.37 10.43 14.05
N THR A 596 7.92 10.56 15.26
CA THR A 596 7.14 11.00 16.43
C THR A 596 6.67 12.44 16.35
N GLY A 597 7.53 13.36 15.87
CA GLY A 597 7.16 14.77 15.68
C GLY A 597 6.12 14.95 14.58
N ALA A 598 6.27 14.23 13.46
CA ALA A 598 5.33 14.25 12.35
C ALA A 598 3.99 13.56 12.66
N LEU A 599 3.97 12.65 13.63
CA LEU A 599 2.76 12.01 14.17
C LEU A 599 2.31 12.63 15.49
N GLY A 600 2.83 13.82 15.85
CA GLY A 600 2.40 14.56 17.03
C GLY A 600 0.90 14.80 16.99
N VAL A 601 0.21 14.59 18.12
CA VAL A 601 -1.24 14.82 18.20
C VAL A 601 -1.49 16.30 17.94
N PRO A 602 -2.28 16.69 16.91
CA PRO A 602 -2.65 18.09 16.73
C PRO A 602 -3.33 18.57 18.01
N SER A 603 -2.95 19.76 18.47
CA SER A 603 -3.41 20.31 19.75
C SER A 603 -4.93 20.26 19.82
N ARG A 604 -5.49 20.03 21.01
CA ARG A 604 -6.95 20.12 21.20
C ARG A 604 -7.50 21.44 20.67
N LYS A 605 -6.73 22.53 20.77
CA LYS A 605 -7.06 23.85 20.21
C LYS A 605 -7.02 23.90 18.67
N GLU A 606 -6.20 23.09 18.01
CA GLU A 606 -6.21 22.95 16.55
C GLU A 606 -7.41 22.10 16.09
N ILE A 607 -7.72 21.01 16.81
CA ILE A 607 -8.92 20.20 16.55
C ILE A 607 -10.20 21.05 16.76
N GLU A 608 -10.24 21.90 17.77
CA GLU A 608 -11.37 22.81 18.02
C GLU A 608 -11.42 23.97 17.01
N ARG A 609 -10.27 24.54 16.59
CA ARG A 609 -10.21 25.48 15.44
C ARG A 609 -10.66 24.84 14.12
N LEU A 610 -10.45 23.55 13.92
CA LEU A 610 -10.89 22.83 12.72
C LEU A 610 -12.40 22.52 12.71
N LYS A 611 -13.08 22.56 13.87
CA LYS A 611 -14.53 22.38 13.98
C LYS A 611 -15.34 23.64 13.65
N HIS A 612 -14.76 24.81 13.86
CA HIS A 612 -15.38 26.07 13.49
C HIS A 612 -14.83 26.51 12.13
N PRO A 613 -15.59 26.39 11.02
CA PRO A 613 -15.25 27.13 9.82
C PRO A 613 -15.22 28.61 10.18
N VAL A 614 -14.16 29.32 9.76
CA VAL A 614 -14.15 30.77 9.77
C VAL A 614 -15.15 31.19 8.68
N LEU A 615 -16.23 31.85 9.11
CA LEU A 615 -17.26 32.46 8.27
C LEU A 615 -16.69 33.67 7.52
#